data_AF-A0AAN9I8W8-F1
#
_entry.id   AF-A0AAN9I8W8-F1
#
_cell.length_a   1.000
_cell.length_b   1.000
_cell.length_c   1.000
_cell.angle_alpha   90.00
_cell.angle_beta   90.00
_cell.angle_gamma   90.00
#
_symmetry.space_group_name_H-M   'P 1'
#
loop_
_entity.id
_entity.type
_entity.pdbx_description
1 polymer ?
#
loop_
_entity_poly.entity_id
_entity_poly.type
_entity_poly.pdbx_seq_one_letter_code
_entity_poly.pdbx_strand_id
1 'polypeptide(L)'
;MDSQKHLQLIGQNMQRFSVGIRDKQQEDASPRLGQNTIIDQGGALDFYFQKYPEDPPVFGFFTCFHPSIFLGVLALLGASLMACTYTNQLPLIKTSRRFVFSVFLKGPCLYAYKGLAGRLAPVGVDIALLLIMAGGTLNVAGSFKGSISVSQGLNFVIDDVVGPTGFLTFPTEAFNTEIHVNRFYMDYYDSGELQVSEFLTDLSTLDMDGKEVMRKTISVNDPLRYDGITIYQTDWGISALQILKDNERPYNLAMALLQINGDKKPFGTFLPVGDINSLDVKGISMLARDLQSIVLYDMAGKFVGVRLPNSKLPIDINGTEIVIVDTIGSSGLDLKAPP
;
A
#
# COMPACT_ATOMS: atom_id res chain seq x y z
N MET A 1 15.60 -37.20 -2.44
CA MET A 1 16.13 -36.88 -3.77
C MET A 1 15.38 -35.74 -4.47
N ASP A 2 14.18 -35.36 -4.01
CA ASP A 2 13.41 -34.23 -4.59
C ASP A 2 13.72 -32.84 -4.02
N SER A 3 14.07 -32.74 -2.72
CA SER A 3 14.33 -31.42 -2.09
C SER A 3 15.59 -30.71 -2.61
N GLN A 4 16.60 -31.46 -3.06
CA GLN A 4 17.84 -30.93 -3.65
C GLN A 4 17.64 -30.38 -5.07
N LYS A 5 16.74 -31.00 -5.87
CA LYS A 5 16.39 -30.51 -7.20
C LYS A 5 15.59 -29.22 -7.14
N HIS A 6 14.74 -29.07 -6.13
CA HIS A 6 13.95 -27.86 -5.92
C HIS A 6 14.81 -26.64 -5.52
N LEU A 7 15.90 -26.86 -4.77
CA LEU A 7 16.86 -25.82 -4.37
C LEU A 7 17.83 -25.42 -5.52
N GLN A 8 18.23 -26.37 -6.38
CA GLN A 8 19.00 -26.05 -7.59
C GLN A 8 18.20 -25.22 -8.60
N LEU A 9 16.89 -25.47 -8.73
CA LEU A 9 16.00 -24.65 -9.54
C LEU A 9 15.84 -23.22 -8.99
N ILE A 10 15.86 -23.04 -7.66
CA ILE A 10 15.83 -21.72 -7.02
C ILE A 10 17.13 -20.95 -7.29
N GLY A 11 18.30 -21.62 -7.21
CA GLY A 11 19.60 -21.02 -7.52
C GLY A 11 19.74 -20.58 -8.99
N GLN A 12 19.30 -21.41 -9.94
CA GLN A 12 19.31 -21.04 -11.37
C GLN A 12 18.28 -19.95 -11.72
N ASN A 13 17.15 -19.90 -11.03
CA ASN A 13 16.16 -18.83 -11.20
C ASN A 13 16.64 -17.50 -10.60
N MET A 14 17.40 -17.48 -9.50
CA MET A 14 17.98 -16.25 -8.95
C MET A 14 19.01 -15.60 -9.88
N GLN A 15 19.81 -16.39 -10.61
CA GLN A 15 20.79 -15.85 -11.57
C GLN A 15 20.13 -15.23 -12.81
N ARG A 16 19.03 -15.81 -13.32
CA ARG A 16 18.22 -15.18 -14.38
C ARG A 16 17.44 -13.96 -13.85
N PHE A 17 17.07 -13.95 -12.57
CA PHE A 17 16.45 -12.80 -11.93
C PHE A 17 17.39 -11.60 -11.87
N SER A 18 18.65 -11.76 -11.45
CA SER A 18 19.63 -10.65 -11.34
C SER A 18 19.83 -9.86 -12.65
N VAL A 19 19.73 -10.52 -13.81
CA VAL A 19 19.82 -9.86 -15.12
C VAL A 19 18.47 -9.25 -15.56
N GLY A 20 17.34 -9.83 -15.14
CA GLY A 20 15.99 -9.33 -15.44
C GLY A 20 15.48 -8.22 -14.50
N ILE A 21 16.12 -7.98 -13.35
CA ILE A 21 15.71 -6.96 -12.35
C ILE A 21 15.81 -5.53 -12.91
N ARG A 22 16.62 -5.28 -13.96
CA ARG A 22 16.73 -3.93 -14.56
C ARG A 22 15.47 -3.51 -15.34
N ASP A 23 14.68 -4.46 -15.84
CA ASP A 23 13.55 -4.15 -16.74
C ASP A 23 12.17 -4.45 -16.12
N LYS A 24 12.11 -5.04 -14.90
CA LYS A 24 10.85 -5.55 -14.31
C LYS A 24 10.39 -4.92 -13.00
N GLN A 25 11.09 -3.92 -12.48
CA GLN A 25 10.65 -3.19 -11.28
C GLN A 25 9.36 -2.35 -11.48
N GLN A 26 8.73 -2.41 -12.65
CA GLN A 26 7.57 -1.58 -13.00
C GLN A 26 6.20 -2.30 -12.88
N GLU A 27 6.12 -3.62 -12.65
CA GLU A 27 4.89 -4.38 -12.99
C GLU A 27 4.35 -5.39 -11.96
N ASP A 28 4.74 -5.34 -10.68
CA ASP A 28 4.10 -6.18 -9.65
C ASP A 28 3.04 -5.37 -8.87
N ALA A 29 1.78 -5.58 -9.24
CA ALA A 29 0.62 -5.06 -8.53
C ALA A 29 0.32 -5.95 -7.31
N SER A 30 0.93 -5.64 -6.15
CA SER A 30 0.54 -6.24 -4.87
C SER A 30 -0.92 -5.92 -4.54
N PRO A 31 -1.73 -6.90 -4.08
CA PRO A 31 -3.10 -6.72 -3.60
C PRO A 31 -3.17 -5.82 -2.38
N ARG A 32 -3.74 -4.64 -2.60
CA ARG A 32 -3.62 -3.51 -1.67
C ARG A 32 -4.68 -3.60 -0.57
N LEU A 33 -4.23 -3.53 0.68
CA LEU A 33 -5.12 -3.26 1.82
C LEU A 33 -5.95 -1.99 1.54
N GLY A 34 -7.25 -2.05 1.84
CA GLY A 34 -8.10 -0.88 1.77
C GLY A 34 -7.57 0.25 2.64
N GLN A 35 -7.30 1.41 2.06
CA GLN A 35 -6.66 2.59 2.66
C GLN A 35 -7.40 3.21 3.87
N ASN A 36 -8.49 2.59 4.35
CA ASN A 36 -9.28 2.98 5.52
C ASN A 36 -9.36 1.86 6.59
N THR A 37 -8.56 0.81 6.45
CA THR A 37 -8.50 -0.26 7.45
C THR A 37 -7.57 0.18 8.57
N ILE A 38 -8.11 0.37 9.77
CA ILE A 38 -7.28 0.56 10.97
C ILE A 38 -6.54 -0.77 11.19
N ILE A 39 -5.21 -0.72 11.12
CA ILE A 39 -4.37 -1.89 11.39
C ILE A 39 -4.06 -1.90 12.89
N ASP A 40 -4.45 -2.99 13.56
CA ASP A 40 -4.13 -3.23 14.96
C ASP A 40 -2.60 -3.32 15.12
N GLN A 41 -2.00 -2.49 15.96
CA GLN A 41 -0.56 -2.55 16.26
C GLN A 41 -0.31 -3.51 17.44
N GLY A 42 0.86 -4.16 17.48
CA GLY A 42 1.16 -5.13 18.54
C GLY A 42 1.37 -6.58 18.12
N GLY A 43 1.15 -6.91 16.85
CA GLY A 43 1.22 -8.29 16.37
C GLY A 43 2.64 -8.77 16.06
N ALA A 44 2.87 -10.08 16.12
CA ALA A 44 4.01 -10.68 15.44
C ALA A 44 3.89 -10.49 13.92
N LEU A 45 5.01 -10.44 13.19
CA LEU A 45 4.96 -10.25 11.73
C LEU A 45 4.12 -11.32 11.02
N ASP A 46 4.20 -12.57 11.47
CA ASP A 46 3.38 -13.69 10.99
C ASP A 46 1.86 -13.49 11.22
N PHE A 47 1.46 -12.77 12.28
CA PHE A 47 0.05 -12.45 12.53
C PHE A 47 -0.50 -11.49 11.46
N TYR A 48 0.29 -10.49 11.06
CA TYR A 48 -0.12 -9.55 10.02
C TYR A 48 -0.28 -10.23 8.67
N PHE A 49 0.67 -11.08 8.31
CA PHE A 49 0.63 -11.84 7.06
C PHE A 49 -0.59 -12.78 6.98
N GLN A 50 -0.95 -13.43 8.09
CA GLN A 50 -2.13 -14.30 8.12
C GLN A 50 -3.45 -13.52 8.11
N LYS A 51 -3.50 -12.37 8.79
CA LYS A 51 -4.71 -11.54 8.91
C LYS A 51 -4.97 -10.72 7.64
N TYR A 52 -3.91 -10.33 6.94
CA TYR A 52 -3.96 -9.52 5.73
C TYR A 52 -3.11 -10.16 4.62
N PRO A 53 -3.57 -11.27 4.03
CA PRO A 53 -2.84 -11.94 2.95
C PRO A 53 -2.75 -11.05 1.72
N GLU A 54 -1.59 -11.12 1.06
CA GLU A 54 -1.26 -10.40 -0.17
C GLU A 54 -1.87 -11.06 -1.41
N ASP A 55 -2.75 -12.06 -1.30
CA ASP A 55 -3.48 -12.60 -2.44
C ASP A 55 -4.90 -12.05 -2.46
N PRO A 56 -5.44 -11.63 -3.62
CA PRO A 56 -6.79 -11.11 -3.67
C PRO A 56 -7.76 -12.25 -3.32
N PRO A 57 -8.74 -12.04 -2.44
CA PRO A 57 -9.72 -13.07 -2.14
C PRO A 57 -10.47 -13.49 -3.40
N VAL A 58 -10.76 -14.78 -3.50
CA VAL A 58 -11.29 -15.49 -4.69
C VAL A 58 -12.61 -14.89 -5.24
N PHE A 59 -13.30 -14.06 -4.46
CA PHE A 59 -14.46 -13.31 -4.91
C PHE A 59 -14.08 -11.88 -5.33
N GLY A 60 -14.34 -11.54 -6.60
CA GLY A 60 -14.16 -10.22 -7.21
C GLY A 60 -14.98 -9.08 -6.61
N PHE A 61 -15.30 -9.10 -5.32
CA PHE A 61 -15.92 -7.99 -4.60
C PHE A 61 -15.07 -6.70 -4.72
N PHE A 62 -13.75 -6.84 -4.89
CA PHE A 62 -12.85 -5.70 -5.03
C PHE A 62 -12.83 -5.06 -6.43
N THR A 63 -13.26 -5.75 -7.49
CA THR A 63 -13.28 -5.17 -8.84
C THR A 63 -14.36 -4.09 -8.99
N CYS A 64 -15.41 -4.13 -8.16
CA CYS A 64 -16.43 -3.08 -8.08
C CYS A 64 -15.89 -1.72 -7.61
N PHE A 65 -14.71 -1.68 -6.98
CA PHE A 65 -14.07 -0.43 -6.54
C PHE A 65 -13.17 0.20 -7.59
N HIS A 66 -13.11 -0.38 -8.80
CA HIS A 66 -12.42 0.28 -9.90
C HIS A 66 -13.15 1.61 -10.22
N PRO A 67 -12.43 2.76 -10.32
CA PRO A 67 -13.05 4.08 -10.45
C PRO A 67 -14.09 4.16 -11.58
N SER A 68 -13.82 3.56 -12.73
CA SER A 68 -14.74 3.56 -13.88
C SER A 68 -16.01 2.74 -13.64
N ILE A 69 -15.90 1.57 -13.01
CA ILE A 69 -17.04 0.70 -12.71
C ILE A 69 -17.90 1.35 -11.62
N PHE A 70 -17.26 1.91 -10.59
CA PHE A 70 -17.94 2.64 -9.52
C PHE A 70 -18.76 3.81 -10.07
N LEU A 71 -18.17 4.64 -10.94
CA LEU A 71 -18.89 5.74 -11.60
C LEU A 71 -20.05 5.24 -12.47
N GLY A 72 -19.88 4.12 -13.17
CA GLY A 72 -20.94 3.49 -13.97
C GLY A 72 -22.12 3.02 -13.13
N VAL A 73 -21.85 2.34 -12.00
CA VAL A 73 -22.90 1.90 -11.06
C VAL A 73 -23.60 3.10 -10.43
N LEU A 74 -22.84 4.13 -10.06
CA LEU A 74 -23.37 5.36 -9.47
C LEU A 74 -24.29 6.11 -10.46
N ALA A 75 -23.91 6.18 -11.74
CA ALA A 75 -24.75 6.76 -12.79
C ALA A 75 -26.05 5.97 -12.99
N LEU A 76 -25.98 4.64 -13.01
CA LEU A 76 -27.16 3.77 -13.16
C LEU A 76 -28.12 3.92 -11.96
N LEU A 77 -27.58 3.96 -10.74
CA LEU A 77 -28.36 4.21 -9.54
C LEU A 77 -29.04 5.59 -9.60
N GLY A 78 -28.32 6.62 -10.04
CA GLY A 78 -28.85 7.97 -10.16
C GLY A 78 -30.01 8.05 -11.16
N ALA A 79 -29.85 7.39 -12.32
CA ALA A 79 -30.91 7.30 -13.33
C ALA A 79 -32.15 6.56 -12.81
N SER A 80 -31.97 5.49 -12.03
CA SER A 80 -33.08 4.75 -11.41
C SER A 80 -33.86 5.60 -10.42
N LEU A 81 -33.16 6.34 -9.54
CA LEU A 81 -33.78 7.26 -8.58
C LEU A 81 -34.55 8.36 -9.30
N MET A 82 -33.93 9.03 -10.27
CA MET A 82 -34.60 10.07 -11.06
C MET A 82 -35.84 9.54 -11.78
N ALA A 83 -35.78 8.34 -12.36
CA ALA A 83 -36.93 7.69 -12.98
C ALA A 83 -38.05 7.42 -11.96
N CYS A 84 -37.72 6.92 -10.77
CA CYS A 84 -38.68 6.69 -9.68
C CYS A 84 -39.34 8.00 -9.20
N THR A 85 -38.54 9.06 -8.97
CA THR A 85 -39.06 10.37 -8.58
C THR A 85 -40.00 10.93 -9.65
N TYR A 86 -39.61 10.82 -10.93
CA TYR A 86 -40.40 11.34 -12.05
C TYR A 86 -41.73 10.60 -12.25
N THR A 87 -41.70 9.27 -12.20
CA THR A 87 -42.86 8.43 -12.48
C THR A 87 -43.83 8.30 -11.30
N ASN A 88 -43.32 8.20 -10.07
CA ASN A 88 -44.15 7.90 -8.90
C ASN A 88 -44.38 9.12 -8.01
N GLN A 89 -43.36 9.95 -7.79
CA GLN A 89 -43.42 10.98 -6.75
C GLN A 89 -43.95 12.33 -7.27
N LEU A 90 -43.57 12.76 -8.48
CA LEU A 90 -44.06 14.00 -9.09
C LEU A 90 -45.59 14.01 -9.34
N PRO A 91 -46.21 12.92 -9.85
CA PRO A 91 -47.67 12.88 -10.03
C PRO A 91 -48.42 12.92 -8.69
N LEU A 92 -47.86 12.31 -7.63
CA LEU A 92 -48.43 12.30 -6.28
C LEU A 92 -48.47 13.73 -5.70
N ILE A 93 -47.41 14.51 -5.89
CA ILE A 93 -47.35 15.92 -5.46
C ILE A 93 -48.31 16.80 -6.27
N LYS A 94 -48.37 16.62 -7.60
CA LYS A 94 -49.29 17.37 -8.46
C LYS A 94 -50.75 17.13 -8.07
N THR A 95 -51.12 15.88 -7.76
CA THR A 95 -52.48 15.51 -7.33
C THR A 95 -52.76 15.96 -5.89
N SER A 96 -51.75 15.95 -5.01
CA SER A 96 -51.83 16.45 -3.63
C SER A 96 -52.21 17.93 -3.53
N ARG A 97 -51.87 18.78 -4.52
CA ARG A 97 -52.34 20.18 -4.56
C ARG A 97 -53.86 20.31 -4.71
N ARG A 98 -54.57 19.27 -5.17
CA ARG A 98 -56.04 19.25 -5.28
C ARG A 98 -56.75 18.75 -4.02
N PHE A 99 -56.10 17.99 -3.13
CA PHE A 99 -56.72 17.44 -1.92
C PHE A 99 -55.85 17.71 -0.68
N VAL A 100 -56.25 18.74 0.08
CA VAL A 100 -55.52 19.29 1.24
C VAL A 100 -55.73 18.48 2.52
N PHE A 101 -56.82 17.70 2.61
CA PHE A 101 -57.20 16.95 3.80
C PHE A 101 -57.50 15.49 3.46
N SER A 102 -56.87 14.58 4.19
CA SER A 102 -57.29 13.17 4.21
C SER A 102 -58.22 12.99 5.39
N VAL A 103 -59.47 12.64 5.11
CA VAL A 103 -60.56 12.59 6.09
C VAL A 103 -60.87 11.11 6.40
N PHE A 104 -60.88 10.76 7.68
CA PHE A 104 -61.20 9.42 8.15
C PHE A 104 -62.22 9.51 9.30
N LEU A 105 -63.21 8.63 9.26
CA LEU A 105 -64.24 8.51 10.30
C LEU A 105 -63.81 7.47 11.32
N LYS A 106 -63.78 7.87 12.60
CA LYS A 106 -63.57 6.96 13.73
C LYS A 106 -64.65 7.24 14.77
N GLY A 107 -65.71 6.43 14.78
CA GLY A 107 -66.90 6.67 15.61
C GLY A 107 -67.69 7.90 15.15
N PRO A 108 -68.29 8.70 16.06
CA PRO A 108 -69.08 9.89 15.71
C PRO A 108 -68.21 11.11 15.34
N CYS A 109 -66.88 10.99 15.33
CA CYS A 109 -65.95 12.09 15.08
C CYS A 109 -65.31 11.98 13.68
N LEU A 110 -65.33 13.09 12.95
CA LEU A 110 -64.66 13.27 11.67
C LEU A 110 -63.23 13.77 11.91
N TYR A 111 -62.22 12.96 11.61
CA TYR A 111 -60.83 13.38 11.70
C TYR A 111 -60.32 13.77 10.32
N ALA A 112 -59.74 14.96 10.20
CA ALA A 112 -59.08 15.42 8.98
C ALA A 112 -57.64 15.80 9.32
N TYR A 113 -56.66 15.15 8.68
CA TYR A 113 -55.25 15.54 8.85
C TYR A 113 -54.72 16.18 7.56
N LYS A 114 -53.99 17.29 7.73
CA LYS A 114 -53.29 18.01 6.67
C LYS A 114 -51.88 17.42 6.52
N GLY A 115 -51.79 16.19 6.04
CA GLY A 115 -50.54 15.44 5.97
C GLY A 115 -49.74 15.72 4.70
N LEU A 116 -49.10 16.90 4.63
CA LEU A 116 -48.21 17.24 3.52
C LEU A 116 -46.79 16.67 3.70
N ALA A 117 -46.31 16.59 4.95
CA ALA A 117 -44.93 16.19 5.27
C ALA A 117 -44.60 14.75 4.86
N GLY A 118 -45.50 13.78 5.12
CA GLY A 118 -45.29 12.38 4.73
C GLY A 118 -45.27 12.13 3.22
N ARG A 119 -45.83 13.06 2.41
CA ARG A 119 -45.81 12.98 0.93
C ARG A 119 -44.55 13.57 0.32
N LEU A 120 -43.91 14.52 1.00
CA LEU A 120 -42.65 15.14 0.57
C LEU A 120 -41.41 14.39 1.07
N ALA A 121 -41.56 13.55 2.10
CA ALA A 121 -40.46 12.78 2.67
C ALA A 121 -39.71 11.91 1.65
N PRO A 122 -40.36 11.14 0.74
CA PRO A 122 -39.64 10.32 -0.24
C PRO A 122 -38.79 11.14 -1.22
N VAL A 123 -39.30 12.30 -1.66
CA VAL A 123 -38.57 13.22 -2.54
C VAL A 123 -37.35 13.80 -1.84
N GLY A 124 -37.48 14.11 -0.54
CA GLY A 124 -36.35 14.58 0.27
C GLY A 124 -35.24 13.54 0.37
N VAL A 125 -35.59 12.25 0.52
CA VAL A 125 -34.61 11.15 0.59
C VAL A 125 -33.89 10.98 -0.75
N ASP A 126 -34.61 11.00 -1.88
CA ASP A 126 -34.00 10.88 -3.21
C ASP A 126 -33.04 12.05 -3.49
N ILE A 127 -33.42 13.28 -3.15
CA ILE A 127 -32.54 14.46 -3.30
C ILE A 127 -31.30 14.32 -2.42
N ALA A 128 -31.45 13.90 -1.17
CA ALA A 128 -30.31 13.70 -0.27
C ALA A 128 -29.36 12.63 -0.81
N LEU A 129 -29.89 11.52 -1.32
CA LEU A 129 -29.09 10.45 -1.92
C LEU A 129 -28.37 10.94 -3.18
N LEU A 130 -29.05 11.68 -4.07
CA LEU A 130 -28.42 12.29 -5.26
C LEU A 130 -27.30 13.28 -4.89
N LEU A 131 -27.47 14.07 -3.82
CA LEU A 131 -26.42 14.99 -3.35
C LEU A 131 -25.20 14.24 -2.83
N ILE A 132 -25.38 13.19 -2.03
CA ILE A 132 -24.29 12.35 -1.53
C ILE A 132 -23.56 11.69 -2.71
N MET A 133 -24.31 11.16 -3.68
CA MET A 133 -23.73 10.55 -4.87
C MET A 133 -22.97 11.57 -5.72
N ALA A 134 -23.52 12.77 -5.94
CA ALA A 134 -22.83 13.84 -6.67
C ALA A 134 -21.50 14.23 -6.00
N GLY A 135 -21.48 14.37 -4.68
CA GLY A 135 -20.26 14.61 -3.92
C GLY A 135 -19.22 13.49 -4.08
N GLY A 136 -19.66 12.23 -4.02
CA GLY A 136 -18.80 11.07 -4.27
C GLY A 136 -18.24 11.03 -5.71
N THR A 137 -19.07 11.33 -6.70
CA THR A 137 -18.65 11.45 -8.11
C THR A 137 -17.56 12.50 -8.28
N LEU A 138 -17.75 13.70 -7.72
CA LEU A 138 -16.79 14.78 -7.82
C LEU A 138 -15.45 14.40 -7.19
N ASN A 139 -15.49 13.79 -6.00
CA ASN A 139 -14.31 13.31 -5.30
C ASN A 139 -13.50 12.30 -6.13
N VAL A 140 -14.16 11.30 -6.73
CA VAL A 140 -13.46 10.30 -7.57
C VAL A 140 -12.99 10.91 -8.90
N ALA A 141 -13.80 11.77 -9.52
CA ALA A 141 -13.53 12.33 -10.84
C ALA A 141 -12.44 13.41 -10.85
N GLY A 142 -12.17 14.05 -9.72
CA GLY A 142 -11.14 15.08 -9.58
C GLY A 142 -10.03 14.74 -8.58
N SER A 143 -9.94 13.48 -8.12
CA SER A 143 -8.80 13.07 -7.29
C SER A 143 -7.61 12.60 -8.10
N PHE A 144 -6.46 12.61 -7.45
CA PHE A 144 -5.26 11.97 -7.90
C PHE A 144 -4.84 10.86 -6.94
N LYS A 145 -4.21 9.81 -7.50
CA LYS A 145 -3.65 8.70 -6.73
C LYS A 145 -2.33 8.23 -7.34
N GLY A 146 -1.38 7.90 -6.48
CA GLY A 146 -0.09 7.32 -6.84
C GLY A 146 0.36 6.33 -5.78
N SER A 147 1.25 5.42 -6.16
CA SER A 147 1.87 4.48 -5.22
C SER A 147 3.29 4.21 -5.68
N ILE A 148 4.25 4.30 -4.77
CA ILE A 148 5.67 4.11 -5.05
C ILE A 148 6.35 3.41 -3.87
N SER A 149 7.32 2.54 -4.16
CA SER A 149 8.24 2.01 -3.15
C SER A 149 9.58 2.72 -3.27
N VAL A 150 10.03 3.37 -2.20
CA VAL A 150 11.23 4.21 -2.21
C VAL A 150 12.22 3.71 -1.16
N SER A 151 13.47 3.56 -1.57
CA SER A 151 14.55 3.17 -0.67
C SER A 151 14.98 4.34 0.20
N GLN A 152 15.42 4.08 1.42
CA GLN A 152 15.95 5.14 2.28
C GLN A 152 17.12 5.89 1.62
N GLY A 153 17.16 7.21 1.84
CA GLY A 153 18.14 8.13 1.26
C GLY A 153 17.82 8.60 -0.16
N LEU A 154 16.73 8.12 -0.78
CA LEU A 154 16.31 8.56 -2.11
C LEU A 154 15.21 9.63 -2.05
N ASN A 155 15.09 10.35 -3.16
CA ASN A 155 14.07 11.36 -3.38
C ASN A 155 13.12 10.92 -4.49
N PHE A 156 11.91 11.45 -4.46
CA PHE A 156 10.98 11.38 -5.57
C PHE A 156 10.14 12.66 -5.65
N VAL A 157 9.73 13.02 -6.86
CA VAL A 157 8.81 14.13 -7.10
C VAL A 157 7.38 13.60 -7.08
N ILE A 158 6.45 14.35 -6.49
CA ILE A 158 5.06 13.91 -6.37
C ILE A 158 4.41 13.74 -7.75
N ASP A 159 4.68 14.64 -8.69
CA ASP A 159 4.14 14.61 -10.06
C ASP A 159 4.47 13.31 -10.82
N ASP A 160 5.67 12.76 -10.62
CA ASP A 160 6.10 11.51 -11.27
C ASP A 160 5.36 10.28 -10.75
N VAL A 161 4.82 10.35 -9.53
CA VAL A 161 4.19 9.21 -8.85
C VAL A 161 2.68 9.25 -9.00
N VAL A 162 2.10 10.44 -9.04
CA VAL A 162 0.67 10.66 -8.87
C VAL A 162 -0.02 10.82 -10.23
N GLY A 163 -0.94 9.90 -10.53
CA GLY A 163 -1.76 9.95 -11.75
C GLY A 163 -3.18 10.48 -11.49
N PRO A 164 -3.81 11.14 -12.48
CA PRO A 164 -5.21 11.56 -12.38
C PRO A 164 -6.12 10.32 -12.35
N THR A 165 -7.08 10.28 -11.41
CA THR A 165 -8.07 9.18 -11.39
C THR A 165 -9.31 9.47 -12.23
N GLY A 166 -9.49 10.72 -12.66
CA GLY A 166 -10.62 11.12 -13.50
C GLY A 166 -10.30 12.29 -14.42
N PHE A 167 -11.34 12.79 -15.10
CA PHE A 167 -11.24 13.80 -16.15
C PHE A 167 -11.42 15.25 -15.64
N LEU A 168 -11.80 15.44 -14.38
CA LEU A 168 -12.03 16.76 -13.76
C LEU A 168 -10.84 17.21 -12.91
N THR A 169 -9.68 16.63 -13.16
CA THR A 169 -8.52 16.76 -12.29
C THR A 169 -7.65 17.93 -12.74
N PHE A 170 -7.25 18.80 -11.81
CA PHE A 170 -6.39 19.96 -12.07
C PHE A 170 -5.13 19.88 -11.20
N PRO A 171 -3.92 19.82 -11.77
CA PRO A 171 -2.69 19.75 -10.98
C PRO A 171 -2.49 21.06 -10.21
N THR A 172 -2.06 20.94 -8.96
CA THR A 172 -1.71 22.08 -8.10
C THR A 172 -0.20 22.24 -8.00
N GLU A 173 0.27 23.40 -7.53
CA GLU A 173 1.70 23.65 -7.33
C GLU A 173 2.34 22.67 -6.33
N ALA A 174 1.54 22.06 -5.44
CA ALA A 174 1.94 21.02 -4.51
C ALA A 174 2.65 19.82 -5.17
N PHE A 175 2.32 19.50 -6.43
CA PHE A 175 2.85 18.34 -7.16
C PHE A 175 4.33 18.49 -7.52
N ASN A 176 4.81 19.73 -7.54
CA ASN A 176 6.20 20.11 -7.74
C ASN A 176 7.07 19.96 -6.48
N THR A 177 6.52 19.43 -5.39
CA THR A 177 7.28 19.19 -4.16
C THR A 177 8.07 17.88 -4.28
N GLU A 178 9.33 17.91 -3.86
CA GLU A 178 10.16 16.71 -3.76
C GLU A 178 10.06 16.12 -2.35
N ILE A 179 9.92 14.81 -2.25
CA ILE A 179 9.88 14.09 -0.97
C ILE A 179 11.17 13.29 -0.84
N HIS A 180 11.90 13.56 0.23
CA HIS A 180 13.09 12.80 0.62
C HIS A 180 12.74 11.79 1.72
N VAL A 181 13.10 10.52 1.50
CA VAL A 181 12.97 9.48 2.52
C VAL A 181 14.25 9.44 3.33
N ASN A 182 14.27 10.07 4.51
CA ASN A 182 15.46 10.12 5.37
C ASN A 182 15.85 8.72 5.86
N ARG A 183 14.87 8.00 6.42
CA ARG A 183 15.10 6.69 7.04
C ARG A 183 13.79 5.91 7.17
N PHE A 184 13.87 4.62 6.96
CA PHE A 184 12.82 3.67 7.34
C PHE A 184 13.33 2.79 8.48
N TYR A 185 12.51 2.61 9.52
CA TYR A 185 12.84 1.75 10.64
C TYR A 185 11.60 1.17 11.28
N MET A 186 11.78 0.08 12.02
CA MET A 186 10.72 -0.58 12.77
C MET A 186 11.09 -0.57 14.24
N ASP A 187 10.13 -0.18 15.06
CA ASP A 187 10.24 -0.32 16.51
C ASP A 187 9.64 -1.67 16.92
N TYR A 188 10.21 -2.25 17.96
CA TYR A 188 9.88 -3.59 18.45
C TYR A 188 9.56 -3.51 19.95
N TYR A 189 8.71 -4.39 20.43
CA TYR A 189 8.42 -4.44 21.86
C TYR A 189 9.59 -5.03 22.65
N ASP A 190 9.76 -4.55 23.88
CA ASP A 190 10.74 -5.04 24.85
C ASP A 190 10.46 -6.48 25.35
N SER A 191 9.36 -7.11 24.90
CA SER A 191 8.90 -8.44 25.35
C SER A 191 9.79 -9.60 24.88
N GLY A 192 10.86 -9.33 24.11
CA GLY A 192 11.84 -10.32 23.67
C GLY A 192 11.39 -11.21 22.50
N GLU A 193 10.17 -11.01 22.02
CA GLU A 193 9.66 -11.64 20.80
C GLU A 193 9.73 -10.61 19.66
N LEU A 194 10.01 -11.05 18.43
CA LEU A 194 10.16 -10.22 17.22
C LEU A 194 8.79 -9.65 16.76
N GLN A 195 8.11 -8.96 17.66
CA GLN A 195 6.84 -8.29 17.45
C GLN A 195 7.13 -6.84 17.11
N VAL A 196 6.74 -6.44 15.89
CA VAL A 196 6.88 -5.06 15.42
C VAL A 196 5.78 -4.24 16.06
N SER A 197 6.14 -3.18 16.78
CA SER A 197 5.18 -2.22 17.33
C SER A 197 4.72 -1.27 16.25
N GLU A 198 5.67 -0.65 15.56
CA GLU A 198 5.39 0.41 14.61
C GLU A 198 6.36 0.34 13.44
N PHE A 199 5.84 0.60 12.25
CA PHE A 199 6.63 0.86 11.06
C PHE A 199 6.71 2.37 10.88
N LEU A 200 7.92 2.93 10.96
CA LEU A 200 8.15 4.36 10.92
C LEU A 200 8.96 4.75 9.69
N THR A 201 8.50 5.78 8.98
CA THR A 201 9.22 6.39 7.87
C THR A 201 9.42 7.87 8.16
N ASP A 202 10.67 8.32 8.21
CA ASP A 202 11.02 9.72 8.36
C ASP A 202 11.09 10.39 6.98
N LEU A 203 10.20 11.35 6.74
CA LEU A 203 10.05 12.05 5.47
C LEU A 203 10.37 13.52 5.62
N SER A 204 11.14 14.06 4.68
CA SER A 204 11.33 15.51 4.50
C SER A 204 10.68 15.95 3.19
N THR A 205 9.87 16.99 3.26
CA THR A 205 9.37 17.74 2.10
C THR A 205 10.40 18.80 1.74
N LEU A 206 10.81 18.82 0.48
CA LEU A 206 11.79 19.74 -0.06
C LEU A 206 11.10 20.66 -1.07
N ASP A 207 11.41 21.94 -0.98
CA ASP A 207 11.05 22.92 -2.01
C ASP A 207 11.90 22.72 -3.27
N MET A 208 11.53 23.37 -4.37
CA MET A 208 12.28 23.34 -5.64
C MET A 208 13.74 23.83 -5.51
N ASP A 209 14.04 24.62 -4.48
CA ASP A 209 15.39 25.07 -4.14
C ASP A 209 16.19 24.05 -3.29
N GLY A 210 15.63 22.85 -3.04
CA GLY A 210 16.23 21.79 -2.23
C GLY A 210 16.21 22.08 -0.72
N LYS A 211 15.46 23.09 -0.29
CA LYS A 211 15.33 23.46 1.13
C LYS A 211 14.26 22.62 1.81
N GLU A 212 14.58 22.06 2.96
CA GLU A 212 13.61 21.35 3.81
C GLU A 212 12.53 22.31 4.32
N VAL A 213 11.29 22.09 3.88
CA VAL A 213 10.11 22.87 4.27
C VAL A 213 9.47 22.29 5.52
N MET A 214 9.36 20.97 5.58
CA MET A 214 8.77 20.23 6.68
C MET A 214 9.36 18.83 6.76
N ARG A 215 9.57 18.34 7.97
CA ARG A 215 9.93 16.95 8.25
C ARG A 215 8.94 16.32 9.21
N LYS A 216 8.51 15.10 8.91
CA LYS A 216 7.60 14.33 9.75
C LYS A 216 7.94 12.85 9.65
N THR A 217 8.00 12.20 10.79
CA THR A 217 7.97 10.74 10.87
C THR A 217 6.52 10.26 10.78
N ILE A 218 6.20 9.48 9.76
CA ILE A 218 4.89 8.88 9.55
C ILE A 218 4.86 7.43 10.02
N SER A 219 3.65 6.94 10.27
CA SER A 219 3.37 5.52 10.52
C SER A 219 2.08 5.11 9.82
N VAL A 220 1.77 3.81 9.81
CA VAL A 220 0.62 3.22 9.11
C VAL A 220 -0.71 3.97 9.37
N ASN A 221 -0.93 4.45 10.60
CA ASN A 221 -2.15 5.14 11.00
C ASN A 221 -1.98 6.67 11.16
N ASP A 222 -0.77 7.21 10.99
CA ASP A 222 -0.49 8.65 11.05
C ASP A 222 0.20 9.14 9.75
N PRO A 223 -0.59 9.52 8.73
CA PRO A 223 -0.05 9.95 7.43
C PRO A 223 0.55 11.36 7.48
N LEU A 224 1.39 11.67 6.50
CA LEU A 224 1.83 13.04 6.23
C LEU A 224 0.76 13.74 5.37
N ARG A 225 0.39 14.96 5.76
CA ARG A 225 -0.52 15.82 4.99
C ARG A 225 0.19 17.12 4.66
N TYR A 226 0.35 17.40 3.38
CA TYR A 226 1.04 18.58 2.89
C TYR A 226 0.31 19.11 1.65
N ASP A 227 -0.09 20.38 1.71
CA ASP A 227 -0.72 21.12 0.60
C ASP A 227 -1.82 20.36 -0.17
N GLY A 228 -2.75 19.76 0.58
CA GLY A 228 -3.86 18.96 0.03
C GLY A 228 -3.50 17.51 -0.33
N ILE A 229 -2.22 17.14 -0.36
CA ILE A 229 -1.77 15.77 -0.60
C ILE A 229 -1.62 15.03 0.73
N THR A 230 -2.10 13.78 0.76
CA THR A 230 -1.90 12.87 1.89
C THR A 230 -1.04 11.69 1.46
N ILE A 231 0.05 11.45 2.18
CA ILE A 231 0.99 10.35 1.97
C ILE A 231 0.80 9.33 3.09
N TYR A 232 0.36 8.14 2.71
CA TYR A 232 0.15 7.00 3.59
C TYR A 232 1.30 6.02 3.44
N GLN A 233 1.68 5.40 4.54
CA GLN A 233 2.57 4.24 4.49
C GLN A 233 1.73 2.98 4.33
N THR A 234 1.95 2.25 3.25
CA THR A 234 1.14 1.09 2.86
C THR A 234 1.91 -0.21 2.78
N ASP A 235 3.22 -0.15 2.53
CA ASP A 235 4.08 -1.32 2.48
C ASP A 235 5.49 -1.02 3.00
N TRP A 236 6.30 -2.06 3.14
CA TRP A 236 7.71 -1.97 3.47
C TRP A 236 8.51 -3.04 2.72
N GLY A 237 9.81 -2.81 2.56
CA GLY A 237 10.70 -3.78 1.96
C GLY A 237 12.14 -3.64 2.41
N ILE A 238 12.98 -4.52 1.88
CA ILE A 238 14.44 -4.45 2.01
C ILE A 238 15.01 -4.28 0.61
N SER A 239 15.61 -3.13 0.34
CA SER A 239 16.19 -2.81 -0.95
C SER A 239 17.61 -3.32 -1.11
N ALA A 240 18.41 -3.20 -0.06
CA ALA A 240 19.80 -3.63 -0.12
C ALA A 240 20.34 -4.04 1.25
N LEU A 241 21.38 -4.86 1.22
CA LEU A 241 22.16 -5.23 2.37
C LEU A 241 23.56 -4.64 2.24
N GLN A 242 24.00 -3.86 3.22
CA GLN A 242 25.34 -3.32 3.24
C GLN A 242 26.28 -4.31 3.92
N ILE A 243 27.25 -4.81 3.17
CA ILE A 243 28.21 -5.80 3.65
C ILE A 243 29.64 -5.32 3.51
N LEU A 244 30.47 -5.76 4.44
CA LEU A 244 31.92 -5.66 4.42
C LEU A 244 32.46 -7.05 4.11
N LYS A 245 33.35 -7.15 3.13
CA LYS A 245 34.07 -8.39 2.82
C LYS A 245 35.55 -8.17 3.12
N ASP A 246 36.17 -9.03 3.90
CA ASP A 246 37.62 -9.02 4.18
C ASP A 246 38.17 -7.64 4.63
N ASN A 247 37.37 -6.87 5.37
CA ASN A 247 37.67 -5.49 5.80
C ASN A 247 37.90 -4.48 4.65
N GLU A 248 37.38 -4.75 3.46
CA GLU A 248 37.34 -3.80 2.35
C GLU A 248 36.27 -2.70 2.54
N ARG A 249 36.00 -1.89 1.50
CA ARG A 249 34.94 -0.87 1.56
C ARG A 249 33.56 -1.52 1.62
N PRO A 250 32.61 -0.96 2.38
CA PRO A 250 31.23 -1.43 2.37
C PRO A 250 30.63 -1.31 0.97
N TYR A 251 29.90 -2.32 0.53
CA TYR A 251 29.12 -2.27 -0.69
C TYR A 251 27.70 -2.80 -0.46
N ASN A 252 26.78 -2.32 -1.29
CA ASN A 252 25.36 -2.63 -1.18
C ASN A 252 25.01 -3.78 -2.13
N LEU A 253 24.58 -4.90 -1.57
CA LEU A 253 23.98 -6.00 -2.31
C LEU A 253 22.48 -5.76 -2.44
N ALA A 254 21.96 -5.71 -3.66
CA ALA A 254 20.52 -5.61 -3.88
C ALA A 254 19.81 -6.83 -3.28
N MET A 255 18.70 -6.57 -2.59
CA MET A 255 17.83 -7.58 -2.00
C MET A 255 16.58 -7.69 -2.86
N ALA A 256 16.11 -8.92 -3.07
CA ALA A 256 14.92 -9.20 -3.86
C ALA A 256 13.88 -9.95 -3.03
N LEU A 257 12.61 -9.62 -3.22
CA LEU A 257 11.52 -10.38 -2.62
C LEU A 257 11.46 -11.78 -3.25
N LEU A 258 11.44 -12.82 -2.42
CA LEU A 258 11.36 -14.21 -2.86
C LEU A 258 9.92 -14.71 -2.74
N GLN A 259 9.34 -15.11 -3.88
CA GLN A 259 8.03 -15.74 -3.97
C GLN A 259 8.12 -17.20 -3.49
N ILE A 260 7.99 -17.42 -2.19
CA ILE A 260 7.90 -18.78 -1.61
C ILE A 260 6.41 -19.06 -1.38
N ASN A 261 5.91 -20.26 -1.71
CA ASN A 261 4.54 -20.69 -1.43
C ASN A 261 4.22 -20.51 0.08
N GLY A 262 3.59 -19.38 0.45
CA GLY A 262 3.20 -19.00 1.80
C GLY A 262 3.23 -17.48 2.01
N ASP A 263 2.45 -16.98 2.98
CA ASP A 263 2.24 -15.53 3.22
C ASP A 263 3.45 -14.76 3.78
N LYS A 264 4.66 -15.31 3.74
CA LYS A 264 5.84 -14.62 4.28
C LYS A 264 6.47 -13.78 3.17
N LYS A 265 6.97 -12.57 3.48
CA LYS A 265 7.82 -11.75 2.60
C LYS A 265 9.33 -11.98 2.88
N PRO A 266 9.94 -13.11 2.47
CA PRO A 266 11.38 -13.29 2.59
C PRO A 266 12.11 -12.47 1.52
N PHE A 267 13.16 -11.79 1.94
CA PHE A 267 14.07 -11.09 1.05
C PHE A 267 15.36 -11.89 0.93
N GLY A 268 15.86 -12.05 -0.28
CA GLY A 268 17.08 -12.79 -0.56
C GLY A 268 18.08 -11.96 -1.33
N THR A 269 19.36 -12.18 -1.06
CA THR A 269 20.45 -11.75 -1.93
C THR A 269 21.50 -12.85 -2.06
N PHE A 270 22.33 -12.75 -3.09
CA PHE A 270 23.36 -13.71 -3.41
C PHE A 270 24.68 -12.98 -3.66
N LEU A 271 25.68 -13.30 -2.87
CA LEU A 271 27.04 -12.83 -3.05
C LEU A 271 27.84 -13.89 -3.83
N PRO A 272 28.13 -13.67 -5.13
CA PRO A 272 28.95 -14.60 -5.88
C PRO A 272 30.39 -14.61 -5.34
N VAL A 273 30.94 -15.80 -5.12
CA VAL A 273 32.33 -16.00 -4.66
C VAL A 273 33.03 -16.90 -5.68
N GLY A 274 33.81 -16.31 -6.57
CA GLY A 274 34.49 -17.00 -7.66
C GLY A 274 34.38 -16.26 -9.00
N ASP A 275 34.62 -16.96 -10.11
CA ASP A 275 34.49 -16.39 -11.46
C ASP A 275 33.02 -16.24 -11.87
N ILE A 276 32.59 -14.99 -11.99
CA ILE A 276 31.24 -14.57 -12.39
C ILE A 276 30.84 -15.01 -13.81
N ASN A 277 31.79 -15.41 -14.66
CA ASN A 277 31.53 -15.86 -16.03
C ASN A 277 31.34 -17.38 -16.16
N SER A 278 31.43 -18.13 -15.05
CA SER A 278 31.25 -19.58 -15.05
C SER A 278 29.77 -19.98 -14.96
N LEU A 279 29.38 -21.09 -15.59
CA LEU A 279 28.00 -21.62 -15.55
C LEU A 279 27.58 -22.18 -14.17
N ASP A 280 28.52 -22.29 -13.22
CA ASP A 280 28.32 -22.81 -11.86
C ASP A 280 28.88 -21.79 -10.85
N VAL A 281 28.36 -20.55 -10.90
CA VAL A 281 28.76 -19.51 -9.93
C VAL A 281 28.32 -19.93 -8.53
N LYS A 282 29.30 -20.30 -7.71
CA LYS A 282 29.12 -20.56 -6.29
C LYS A 282 29.17 -19.25 -5.52
N GLY A 283 28.44 -19.18 -4.42
CA GLY A 283 28.34 -17.95 -3.65
C GLY A 283 27.59 -18.16 -2.35
N ILE A 284 27.53 -17.08 -1.58
CA ILE A 284 26.93 -17.06 -0.25
C ILE A 284 25.53 -16.48 -0.41
N SER A 285 24.53 -17.25 0.00
CA SER A 285 23.13 -16.81 -0.04
C SER A 285 22.77 -16.20 1.30
N MET A 286 22.12 -15.04 1.28
CA MET A 286 21.65 -14.34 2.47
C MET A 286 20.14 -14.18 2.38
N LEU A 287 19.44 -14.45 3.48
CA LEU A 287 17.99 -14.41 3.58
C LEU A 287 17.59 -13.56 4.78
N ALA A 288 16.73 -12.57 4.59
CA ALA A 288 16.17 -11.75 5.63
C ALA A 288 14.65 -11.88 5.66
N ARG A 289 14.05 -11.87 6.84
CA ARG A 289 12.58 -11.77 7.03
C ARG A 289 12.16 -10.45 7.66
N ASP A 290 13.10 -9.76 8.27
CA ASP A 290 12.97 -8.46 8.90
C ASP A 290 14.29 -7.68 8.70
N LEU A 291 14.35 -6.44 9.21
CA LEU A 291 15.56 -5.63 9.11
C LEU A 291 16.66 -6.02 10.11
N GLN A 292 16.32 -6.82 11.14
CA GLN A 292 17.21 -7.13 12.26
C GLN A 292 17.96 -8.46 12.12
N SER A 293 17.40 -9.45 11.41
CA SER A 293 17.94 -10.81 11.37
C SER A 293 18.18 -11.27 9.94
N ILE A 294 19.44 -11.59 9.66
CA ILE A 294 19.87 -12.12 8.36
C ILE A 294 20.47 -13.48 8.55
N VAL A 295 19.91 -14.45 7.85
CA VAL A 295 20.33 -15.84 7.81
C VAL A 295 21.32 -16.01 6.67
N LEU A 296 22.50 -16.58 6.96
CA LEU A 296 23.53 -16.85 5.97
C LEU A 296 23.65 -18.34 5.68
N TYR A 297 23.80 -18.66 4.39
CA TYR A 297 24.04 -20.00 3.87
C TYR A 297 25.37 -20.06 3.11
N ASP A 298 26.08 -21.17 3.26
CA ASP A 298 27.34 -21.40 2.57
C ASP A 298 27.14 -21.70 1.07
N MET A 299 28.26 -21.89 0.36
CA MET A 299 28.29 -22.24 -1.07
C MET A 299 27.63 -23.58 -1.42
N ALA A 300 27.41 -24.45 -0.44
CA ALA A 300 26.71 -25.73 -0.60
C ALA A 300 25.23 -25.64 -0.20
N GLY A 301 24.76 -24.45 0.19
CA GLY A 301 23.39 -24.21 0.68
C GLY A 301 23.16 -24.69 2.12
N LYS A 302 24.21 -24.96 2.89
CA LYS A 302 24.10 -25.32 4.31
C LYS A 302 24.03 -24.06 5.17
N PHE A 303 23.12 -24.08 6.14
CA PHE A 303 22.98 -23.01 7.12
C PHE A 303 24.29 -22.81 7.91
N VAL A 304 24.78 -21.56 7.95
CA VAL A 304 25.97 -21.19 8.71
C VAL A 304 25.58 -20.53 10.03
N GLY A 305 24.66 -19.57 9.99
CA GLY A 305 24.28 -18.81 11.18
C GLY A 305 23.37 -17.63 10.87
N VAL A 306 23.00 -16.91 11.93
CA VAL A 306 22.20 -15.69 11.88
C VAL A 306 23.05 -14.53 12.37
N ARG A 307 22.98 -13.39 11.68
CA ARG A 307 23.65 -12.16 12.06
C ARG A 307 22.66 -11.02 12.19
N LEU A 308 22.91 -10.19 13.19
CA LEU A 308 22.19 -8.94 13.40
C LEU A 308 23.07 -7.79 12.90
N PRO A 309 22.58 -6.91 12.00
CA PRO A 309 23.36 -5.78 11.49
C PRO A 309 23.94 -4.91 12.61
N ASN A 310 23.15 -4.66 13.66
CA ASN A 310 23.58 -3.87 14.83
C ASN A 310 24.77 -4.46 15.57
N SER A 311 24.96 -5.78 15.49
CA SER A 311 26.03 -6.47 16.22
C SER A 311 27.41 -6.27 15.58
N LYS A 312 27.48 -6.00 14.26
CA LYS A 312 28.72 -5.85 13.48
C LYS A 312 29.76 -6.95 13.71
N LEU A 313 29.32 -8.14 14.12
CA LEU A 313 30.22 -9.27 14.39
C LEU A 313 30.54 -9.99 13.08
N PRO A 314 31.83 -10.25 12.80
CA PRO A 314 32.23 -10.98 11.60
C PRO A 314 31.76 -12.43 11.63
N ILE A 315 31.49 -12.98 10.45
CA ILE A 315 31.30 -14.41 10.22
C ILE A 315 32.25 -14.89 9.14
N ASP A 316 32.99 -15.96 9.44
CA ASP A 316 33.83 -16.62 8.45
C ASP A 316 32.99 -17.68 7.73
N ILE A 317 32.88 -17.54 6.41
CA ILE A 317 32.21 -18.51 5.54
C ILE A 317 33.23 -18.94 4.49
N ASN A 318 33.70 -20.17 4.61
CA ASN A 318 34.66 -20.78 3.67
C ASN A 318 35.94 -19.95 3.44
N GLY A 319 36.45 -19.28 4.50
CA GLY A 319 37.70 -18.50 4.45
C GLY A 319 37.51 -17.06 3.96
N THR A 320 36.26 -16.57 3.88
CA THR A 320 35.92 -15.17 3.59
C THR A 320 35.26 -14.57 4.82
N GLU A 321 35.80 -13.46 5.32
CA GLU A 321 35.24 -12.74 6.47
C GLU A 321 34.14 -11.79 5.98
N ILE A 322 32.93 -11.97 6.48
CA ILE A 322 31.77 -11.13 6.13
C ILE A 322 31.26 -10.44 7.39
N VAL A 323 31.09 -9.12 7.30
CA VAL A 323 30.40 -8.32 8.31
C VAL A 323 29.16 -7.70 7.69
N ILE A 324 28.02 -7.89 8.31
CA ILE A 324 26.79 -7.19 7.95
C ILE A 324 26.80 -5.85 8.68
N VAL A 325 26.85 -4.75 7.93
CA VAL A 325 26.98 -3.41 8.48
C VAL A 325 25.60 -2.80 8.76
N ASP A 326 24.71 -2.87 7.77
CA ASP A 326 23.37 -2.28 7.86
C ASP A 326 22.40 -2.93 6.86
N THR A 327 21.11 -2.81 7.14
CA THR A 327 20.02 -3.25 6.26
C THR A 327 19.31 -2.01 5.71
N ILE A 328 19.34 -1.85 4.39
CA ILE A 328 18.71 -0.71 3.71
C ILE A 328 17.25 -1.05 3.43
N GLY A 329 16.35 -0.48 4.24
CA GLY A 329 14.91 -0.61 4.06
C GLY A 329 14.34 0.29 2.97
N SER A 330 13.16 -0.09 2.49
CA SER A 330 12.29 0.73 1.65
C SER A 330 10.92 0.87 2.29
N SER A 331 10.27 1.99 1.98
CA SER A 331 8.90 2.29 2.40
C SER A 331 8.01 2.38 1.16
N GLY A 332 6.89 1.65 1.19
CA GLY A 332 5.81 1.77 0.23
C GLY A 332 4.89 2.91 0.64
N LEU A 333 4.78 3.91 -0.23
CA LEU A 333 4.04 5.15 -0.01
C LEU A 333 2.89 5.25 -1.01
N ASP A 334 1.67 5.42 -0.50
CA ASP A 334 0.49 5.76 -1.30
C ASP A 334 0.18 7.24 -1.16
N LEU A 335 0.11 7.93 -2.28
CA LEU A 335 -0.18 9.35 -2.36
C LEU A 335 -1.62 9.55 -2.85
N LYS A 336 -2.34 10.46 -2.19
CA LYS A 336 -3.70 10.83 -2.55
C LYS A 336 -3.91 12.32 -2.46
N ALA A 337 -4.45 12.91 -3.53
CA ALA A 337 -4.87 14.31 -3.56
C ALA A 337 -6.37 14.35 -3.92
N PRO A 338 -7.27 14.71 -2.99
CA PRO A 338 -8.67 14.97 -3.34
C PRO A 338 -8.81 16.27 -4.16
N PRO A 339 -9.92 16.46 -4.90
CA PRO A 339 -10.19 17.67 -5.68
C PRO A 339 -10.38 18.94 -4.85
#